data_AF-A0A7L8UL37-F1
#
_entry.id   AF-A0A7L8UL37-F1
#
_cell.length_a   1.000
_cell.length_b   1.000
_cell.length_c   1.000
_cell.angle_alpha   90.00
_cell.angle_beta   90.00
_cell.angle_gamma   90.00
#
_symmetry.space_group_name_H-M   'P 1'
#
loop_
_entity.id
_entity.type
_entity.pdbx_description
1 polymer ?
#
loop_
_entity_poly.entity_id
_entity_poly.type
_entity_poly.pdbx_seq_one_letter_code
_entity_poly.pdbx_strand_id
1 'polypeptide(L)'
;MGILKGPDHVYELANELYLQLIDKRDIIGKTVKEVLPELETQGIFEILDTVYRTGETFSANEMLIKLDRYGNGKLVDAYLNFIYQAHRDANNNIDGILFFANDVTEQVLSRKKSKKEKKCIRI
;
A
#
# COMPACT_ATOMS: atom_id res chain seq x y z
N MET A 1 1.82 7.98 -3.32
CA MET A 1 3.24 8.14 -2.94
C MET A 1 3.32 8.96 -1.67
N GLY A 2 4.34 8.73 -0.86
CA GLY A 2 4.53 9.47 0.39
C GLY A 2 5.79 9.06 1.13
N ILE A 3 5.95 9.62 2.32
CA ILE A 3 7.04 9.34 3.25
C ILE A 3 6.45 8.90 4.58
N LEU A 4 6.97 7.79 5.11
CA LEU A 4 6.77 7.34 6.47
C LEU A 4 8.05 7.63 7.26
N LYS A 5 7.91 8.07 8.51
CA LYS A 5 9.02 8.46 9.37
C LYS A 5 9.12 7.55 10.59
N GLY A 6 10.37 7.23 10.94
CA GLY A 6 10.70 6.50 12.15
C GLY A 6 10.23 5.05 12.17
N PRO A 7 10.53 4.33 13.26
CA PRO A 7 10.21 2.90 13.39
C PRO A 7 8.70 2.62 13.51
N ASP A 8 7.91 3.61 13.90
CA ASP A 8 6.45 3.50 14.03
C ASP A 8 5.71 3.80 12.71
N HIS A 9 6.45 4.07 11.63
CA HIS A 9 5.91 4.34 10.29
C HIS A 9 4.87 5.47 10.28
N VAL A 10 5.24 6.63 10.81
CA VAL A 10 4.34 7.78 10.89
C VAL A 10 4.24 8.47 9.54
N TYR A 11 3.05 8.75 9.02
CA TYR A 11 2.90 9.52 7.79
C TYR A 11 3.47 10.93 7.96
N GLU A 12 4.57 11.22 7.27
CA GLU A 12 5.13 12.57 7.16
C GLU A 12 4.59 13.27 5.92
N LEU A 13 4.47 12.54 4.80
CA LEU A 13 3.91 13.03 3.54
C LEU A 13 3.03 11.97 2.88
N ALA A 14 1.97 12.41 2.22
CA ALA A 14 1.14 11.57 1.36
C ALA A 14 0.54 12.43 0.24
N ASN A 15 0.63 11.97 -1.00
CA ASN A 15 0.01 12.67 -2.12
C ASN A 15 -1.50 12.38 -2.23
N GLU A 16 -2.20 13.26 -2.95
CA GLU A 16 -3.67 13.19 -3.11
C GLU A 16 -4.14 11.85 -3.67
N LEU A 17 -3.45 11.28 -4.66
CA LEU A 17 -3.82 9.98 -5.24
C LEU A 17 -3.81 8.85 -4.19
N TYR A 18 -2.86 8.89 -3.25
CA TYR A 18 -2.84 7.90 -2.17
C TYR A 18 -3.98 8.12 -1.18
N LEU A 19 -4.25 9.38 -0.81
CA LEU A 19 -5.36 9.73 0.08
C LEU A 19 -6.71 9.30 -0.50
N GLN A 20 -6.90 9.48 -1.81
CA GLN A 20 -8.07 9.01 -2.55
C GLN A 20 -8.17 7.48 -2.59
N LEU A 21 -7.04 6.77 -2.75
CA LEU A 21 -7.02 5.31 -2.75
C LEU A 21 -7.54 4.73 -1.43
N ILE A 22 -7.12 5.30 -0.29
CA ILE A 22 -7.53 4.83 1.04
C ILE A 22 -8.81 5.50 1.53
N ASP A 23 -9.26 6.56 0.85
CA ASP A 23 -10.40 7.43 1.18
C ASP A 23 -10.35 7.95 2.64
N LYS A 24 -9.15 8.41 3.04
CA LYS A 24 -8.90 9.03 4.35
C LYS A 24 -8.23 10.40 4.19
N ARG A 25 -8.48 11.28 5.16
CA ARG A 25 -7.91 12.62 5.25
C ARG A 25 -7.22 12.82 6.60
N ASP A 26 -6.40 13.86 6.70
CA ASP A 26 -5.75 14.26 7.95
C ASP A 26 -4.97 13.10 8.61
N ILE A 27 -4.20 12.39 7.79
CA ILE A 27 -3.42 11.21 8.20
C ILE A 27 -2.00 11.57 8.66
N ILE A 28 -1.54 12.79 8.35
CA ILE A 28 -0.18 13.23 8.68
C ILE A 28 -0.01 13.26 10.21
N GLY A 29 1.10 12.73 10.69
CA GLY A 29 1.39 12.57 12.11
C GLY A 29 0.77 11.32 12.76
N LYS A 30 -0.01 10.53 12.02
CA LYS A 30 -0.54 9.24 12.50
C LYS A 30 0.29 8.08 11.93
N THR A 31 0.35 6.98 12.65
CA THR A 31 1.00 5.74 12.20
C THR A 31 0.18 5.06 11.09
N VAL A 32 0.82 4.26 10.24
CA VAL A 32 0.08 3.39 9.30
C VAL A 32 -0.91 2.49 10.04
N LYS A 33 -0.57 2.03 11.25
CA LYS A 33 -1.44 1.18 12.07
C LYS A 33 -2.71 1.87 12.54
N GLU A 34 -2.64 3.13 12.94
CA GLU A 34 -3.83 3.92 13.32
C GLU A 34 -4.73 4.22 12.12
N VAL A 35 -4.12 4.49 10.96
CA VAL A 35 -4.86 4.89 9.75
C VAL A 35 -5.44 3.68 9.04
N LEU A 36 -4.73 2.57 8.96
CA LEU A 36 -5.11 1.36 8.21
C LEU A 36 -4.92 0.10 9.08
N PRO A 37 -5.68 -0.05 10.18
CA PRO A 37 -5.53 -1.19 11.09
C PRO A 37 -5.80 -2.55 10.41
N GLU A 38 -6.61 -2.58 9.36
CA GLU A 38 -6.92 -3.79 8.59
C GLU A 38 -5.70 -4.42 7.89
N LEU A 39 -4.60 -3.68 7.76
CA LEU A 39 -3.37 -4.17 7.17
C LEU A 39 -2.60 -5.14 8.09
N GLU A 40 -2.94 -5.20 9.38
CA GLU A 40 -2.33 -6.13 10.36
C GLU A 40 -2.45 -7.58 9.90
N THR A 41 -3.66 -7.97 9.51
CA THR A 41 -3.97 -9.33 9.06
C THR A 41 -3.38 -9.68 7.68
N GLN A 42 -2.72 -8.72 7.02
CA GLN A 42 -2.22 -8.83 5.65
C GLN A 42 -0.70 -8.81 5.57
N GLY A 43 0.00 -8.71 6.71
CA GLY A 43 1.46 -8.79 6.77
C GLY A 43 2.20 -7.51 6.35
N ILE A 44 1.49 -6.38 6.22
CA ILE A 44 2.10 -5.15 5.70
C ILE A 44 2.99 -4.47 6.74
N PHE A 45 2.65 -4.54 8.03
CA PHE A 45 3.48 -3.94 9.08
C PHE A 45 4.84 -4.62 9.17
N GLU A 46 4.87 -5.95 9.06
CA GLU A 46 6.10 -6.74 9.05
C GLU A 46 6.98 -6.43 7.84
N ILE A 47 6.36 -6.13 6.69
CA ILE A 47 7.07 -5.66 5.49
C ILE A 47 7.69 -4.28 5.76
N LEU A 48 6.93 -3.33 6.31
CA LEU A 48 7.43 -2.00 6.64
C LEU A 48 8.58 -2.08 7.66
N ASP A 49 8.42 -2.88 8.71
CA ASP A 49 9.45 -3.12 9.72
C ASP A 49 10.72 -3.71 9.12
N THR A 50 10.57 -4.66 8.20
CA THR A 50 11.69 -5.28 7.50
C THR A 50 12.42 -4.24 6.66
N VAL A 51 11.71 -3.47 5.84
CA VAL A 51 12.29 -2.41 5.00
C VAL A 51 13.01 -1.37 5.86
N TYR A 52 12.40 -0.93 6.96
CA TYR A 52 13.01 0.05 7.87
C TYR A 52 14.26 -0.48 8.55
N ARG A 53 14.26 -1.74 8.97
CA ARG A 53 15.38 -2.34 9.72
C ARG A 53 16.54 -2.75 8.81
N THR A 54 16.27 -3.34 7.65
CA THR A 54 17.30 -3.91 6.78
C THR A 54 17.72 -2.95 5.67
N GLY A 55 16.83 -2.04 5.28
CA GLY A 55 17.01 -1.20 4.09
C GLY A 55 16.72 -1.91 2.78
N GLU A 56 16.29 -3.18 2.82
CA GLU A 56 15.93 -3.93 1.61
C GLU A 56 14.61 -3.43 1.05
N THR A 57 14.60 -3.05 -0.22
CA THR A 57 13.40 -2.55 -0.89
C THR A 57 12.40 -3.68 -1.10
N PHE A 58 11.16 -3.46 -0.69
CA PHE A 58 10.05 -4.35 -1.02
C PHE A 58 9.30 -3.79 -2.23
N SER A 59 8.96 -4.67 -3.18
CA SER A 59 8.07 -4.31 -4.28
C SER A 59 7.11 -5.45 -4.58
N ALA A 60 5.88 -5.11 -4.94
CA ALA A 60 4.85 -6.05 -5.29
C ALA A 60 4.04 -5.54 -6.49
N ASN A 61 3.70 -6.45 -7.40
CA ASN A 61 2.86 -6.16 -8.57
C ASN A 61 1.52 -6.86 -8.41
N GLU A 62 0.44 -6.10 -8.62
CA GLU A 62 -0.94 -6.59 -8.57
C GLU A 62 -1.26 -7.35 -7.27
N MET A 63 -0.69 -6.90 -6.14
CA MET A 63 -0.94 -7.49 -4.84
C MET A 63 -2.35 -7.16 -4.40
N LEU A 64 -3.11 -8.19 -3.99
CA LEU A 64 -4.44 -8.01 -3.44
C LEU A 64 -4.34 -7.53 -1.99
N ILE A 65 -4.90 -6.36 -1.73
CA ILE A 65 -5.09 -5.81 -0.39
C ILE A 65 -6.58 -5.59 -0.15
N LYS A 66 -7.00 -5.80 1.09
CA LYS A 66 -8.33 -5.51 1.60
C LYS A 66 -8.28 -4.22 2.39
N LEU A 67 -9.05 -3.22 1.97
CA LEU A 67 -9.07 -1.90 2.61
C LEU A 67 -10.50 -1.56 3.06
N ASP A 68 -10.65 -0.95 4.23
CA ASP A 68 -11.90 -0.28 4.61
C ASP A 68 -11.90 1.14 4.05
N ARG A 69 -12.09 1.25 2.72
CA ARG A 69 -12.07 2.55 2.04
C ARG A 69 -13.08 3.52 2.64
N TYR A 70 -14.29 3.06 2.90
CA TYR A 70 -15.40 3.93 3.31
C TYR A 70 -15.52 4.14 4.82
N GLY A 71 -14.56 3.63 5.62
CA GLY A 71 -14.59 3.73 7.08
C GLY A 71 -15.83 3.11 7.73
N ASN A 72 -16.44 2.12 7.09
CA ASN A 72 -17.69 1.49 7.53
C ASN A 72 -17.49 0.04 8.00
N GLY A 73 -16.22 -0.38 8.14
CA GLY A 73 -15.81 -1.72 8.52
C GLY A 73 -15.92 -2.75 7.38
N LYS A 74 -16.36 -2.37 6.17
CA LYS A 74 -16.45 -3.29 5.03
C LYS A 74 -15.19 -3.22 4.19
N LEU A 75 -14.43 -4.31 4.27
CA LEU A 75 -13.23 -4.49 3.46
C LEU A 75 -13.59 -4.70 1.98
N VAL A 76 -12.96 -3.91 1.11
CA VAL A 76 -13.04 -4.07 -0.35
C VAL A 76 -11.69 -4.50 -0.92
N ASP A 77 -11.75 -5.34 -1.95
CA ASP A 77 -10.57 -5.80 -2.67
C ASP A 77 -9.97 -4.67 -3.51
N ALA A 78 -8.67 -4.45 -3.37
CA ALA A 78 -7.86 -3.54 -4.15
C ALA A 78 -6.63 -4.27 -4.67
N TYR A 79 -6.37 -4.23 -5.98
CA TYR A 79 -5.11 -4.70 -6.55
C TYR A 79 -4.15 -3.54 -6.69
N LEU A 80 -3.02 -3.63 -6.02
CA LEU A 80 -2.10 -2.53 -5.87
C LEU A 80 -0.70 -2.92 -6.33
N ASN A 81 -0.06 -2.00 -7.06
CA ASN A 81 1.39 -2.04 -7.27
C ASN A 81 2.04 -1.21 -6.17
N PHE A 82 2.97 -1.81 -5.45
CA PHE A 82 3.62 -1.19 -4.30
C PHE A 82 5.14 -1.21 -4.42
N ILE A 83 5.74 -0.15 -3.89
CA ILE A 83 7.17 -0.07 -3.61
C ILE A 83 7.33 0.55 -2.22
N TYR A 84 8.10 -0.09 -1.36
CA TYR A 84 8.59 0.45 -0.09
C TYR A 84 10.11 0.46 -0.13
N GLN A 85 10.69 1.64 -0.02
CA GLN A 85 12.14 1.85 -0.07
C GLN A 85 12.57 2.61 1.17
N ALA A 86 13.61 2.13 1.86
CA ALA A 86 14.15 2.84 3.00
C ALA A 86 14.68 4.23 2.60
N HIS A 87 14.27 5.24 3.35
CA HIS A 87 14.82 6.58 3.28
C HIS A 87 15.96 6.69 4.30
N ARG A 88 17.03 7.39 3.92
CA ARG A 88 18.23 7.53 4.74
C ARG A 88 18.54 9.00 4.97
N ASP A 89 18.95 9.32 6.19
CA ASP A 89 19.41 10.66 6.57
C ASP A 89 20.81 10.96 6.01
N ALA A 90 21.32 12.16 6.28
CA ALA A 90 22.67 12.59 5.88
C ALA A 90 23.80 11.75 6.51
N ASN A 91 23.52 11.01 7.59
CA ASN A 91 24.46 10.11 8.26
C ASN A 91 24.32 8.66 7.77
N ASN A 92 23.53 8.42 6.71
CA ASN A 92 23.24 7.10 6.13
C ASN A 92 22.43 6.15 7.03
N ASN A 93 21.84 6.67 8.12
CA ASN A 93 20.92 5.92 8.97
C ASN A 93 19.54 5.89 8.33
N ILE A 94 18.83 4.76 8.46
CA ILE A 94 17.45 4.67 8.01
C ILE A 94 16.58 5.47 8.99
N ASP A 95 15.93 6.51 8.50
CA ASP A 95 15.05 7.41 9.27
C ASP A 95 13.59 7.36 8.80
N GLY A 96 13.30 6.60 7.74
CA GLY A 96 11.95 6.45 7.22
C GLY A 96 11.83 5.50 6.02
N ILE A 97 10.67 5.55 5.37
CA ILE A 97 10.33 4.77 4.18
C ILE A 97 9.66 5.68 3.16
N LEU A 98 10.21 5.72 1.95
CA LEU A 98 9.54 6.21 0.76
C LEU A 98 8.61 5.12 0.23
N PHE A 99 7.35 5.47 -0.01
CA PHE A 99 6.40 4.51 -0.57
C PHE A 99 5.70 5.01 -1.82
N PHE A 100 5.44 4.07 -2.71
CA PHE A 100 4.58 4.24 -3.87
C PHE A 100 3.49 3.16 -3.85
N ALA A 101 2.26 3.59 -4.09
CA ALA A 101 1.10 2.72 -4.15
C ALA A 101 0.24 3.19 -5.32
N ASN A 102 -0.06 2.30 -6.25
CA ASN A 102 -0.89 2.59 -7.41
C ASN A 102 -2.03 1.57 -7.52
N ASP A 103 -3.26 2.09 -7.69
CA ASP A 103 -4.45 1.26 -7.88
C ASP A 103 -4.53 0.73 -9.30
N VAL A 104 -4.44 -0.59 -9.45
CA VAL A 104 -4.56 -1.31 -10.72
C VAL A 104 -5.78 -2.24 -10.72
N THR A 105 -6.72 -2.05 -9.80
CA THR A 105 -7.92 -2.89 -9.63
C THR A 105 -8.73 -2.99 -10.91
N GLU A 106 -9.08 -1.87 -11.53
CA GLU A 106 -9.86 -1.86 -12.77
C GLU A 106 -9.14 -2.62 -13.89
N GLN A 107 -7.82 -2.44 -14.01
CA GLN A 107 -7.00 -3.08 -15.04
C GLN A 107 -6.95 -4.59 -14.83
N VAL A 108 -6.77 -5.04 -13.58
CA VAL A 108 -6.77 -6.47 -13.22
C VAL A 108 -8.14 -7.10 -13.49
N LEU A 109 -9.22 -6.43 -13.06
CA LEU A 109 -10.59 -6.93 -13.26
C LEU A 109 -10.96 -7.00 -14.74
N SER A 110 -10.62 -5.98 -15.53
CA SER A 110 -10.82 -5.95 -16.97
C SER A 110 -10.09 -7.12 -17.65
N ARG A 111 -8.81 -7.33 -17.33
CA ARG A 111 -8.04 -8.49 -17.86
C ARG A 111 -8.65 -9.83 -17.45
N LYS A 112 -9.13 -9.96 -16.21
CA LYS A 112 -9.78 -11.20 -15.72
C LYS A 112 -11.09 -11.47 -16.46
N LYS A 113 -11.87 -10.44 -16.80
CA LYS A 113 -13.11 -10.57 -17.58
C LYS A 113 -12.83 -11.05 -19.01
N SER A 114 -11.91 -10.41 -19.73
CA SER A 114 -11.56 -10.81 -21.10
C SER A 114 -10.95 -12.21 -21.19
N LYS A 115 -10.21 -12.66 -20.16
CA LYS A 115 -9.69 -14.03 -20.10
C LYS A 115 -10.78 -15.08 -19.90
N LYS A 116 -11.87 -14.76 -19.18
CA LYS A 116 -13.01 -15.67 -18.99
C LYS A 116 -13.83 -15.81 -20.29
N GLU A 117 -14.04 -14.73 -21.03
CA GLU A 117 -14.79 -14.74 -22.30
C GLU A 117 -14.10 -15.58 -23.39
N LYS A 118 -12.77 -15.54 -23.49
CA LYS A 118 -12.01 -16.37 -24.45
C LYS A 118 -12.06 -17.88 -24.17
N LYS A 119 -12.39 -18.28 -22.93
CA LYS A 119 -12.46 -19.70 -22.54
C LYS A 119 -13.81 -20.34 -22.89
N CYS A 120 -14.87 -19.55 -23.03
CA CYS A 120 -16.20 -20.03 -23.40
C CYS A 120 -16.42 -20.21 -24.92
N ILE A 121 -15.52 -19.72 -25.78
CA ILE A 121 -15.66 -19.77 -27.25
C ILE A 121 -14.96 -21.01 -27.85
N ARG A 122 -14.75 -22.06 -27.05
CA ARG A 122 -14.15 -23.31 -27.55
C ARG A 122 -15.01 -24.50 -27.14
N ILE A 123 -16.12 -24.66 -27.85
CA ILE A 123 -16.98 -25.85 -27.86
C ILE A 123 -17.45 -26.06 -29.29
#